data_AF-A0A2H0G0W0-F1
#
_entry.id   AF-A0A2H0G0W0-F1
#
_cell.length_a   1.000
_cell.length_b   1.000
_cell.length_c   1.000
_cell.angle_alpha   90.00
_cell.angle_beta   90.00
_cell.angle_gamma   90.00
#
_symmetry.space_group_name_H-M   'P 1'
#
loop_
_entity.id
_entity.type
_entity.pdbx_description
1 polymer ?
#
loop_
_entity_poly.entity_id
_entity_poly.type
_entity_poly.pdbx_seq_one_letter_code
_entity_poly.pdbx_strand_id
1 'polypeptide(L)'
;MTAIMGLRRLVVVGMVFIGLVLGASAGFYVYLTGSGNFHIVEQGRVYRSGQLSGAALDQAVASYGIRSVLNLRGASPGESWYDDEVAVSRARSVAHYDYGINAERLVSVAQAEEILLAIRNAPKPILIHCKAGSDRTGLVSALYLFSRGVDAKKAERELSLRYGHFPYLVGGTGAMDDSFHAYVGDSLLHKTGRTFGAFPTRVLQGQQI
;
A
#
# COMPACT_ATOMS: atom_id res chain seq x y z
N MET A 1 -35.31 29.15 -32.06
CA MET A 1 -35.82 28.73 -30.73
C MET A 1 -35.49 27.27 -30.39
N THR A 2 -35.49 26.34 -31.35
CA THR A 2 -35.15 24.90 -31.14
C THR A 2 -33.68 24.65 -30.74
N ALA A 3 -32.72 25.35 -31.36
CA ALA A 3 -31.29 25.19 -31.05
C ALA A 3 -30.92 25.59 -29.60
N ILE A 4 -31.52 26.68 -29.09
CA ILE A 4 -31.30 27.19 -27.72
C ILE A 4 -31.89 26.21 -26.68
N MET A 5 -33.02 25.58 -26.98
CA MET A 5 -33.61 24.52 -26.16
C MET A 5 -32.75 23.26 -26.12
N GLY A 6 -32.12 22.88 -27.23
CA GLY A 6 -31.18 21.76 -27.31
C GLY A 6 -29.93 21.99 -26.45
N LEU A 7 -29.33 23.19 -26.54
CA LEU A 7 -28.16 23.56 -25.74
C LEU A 7 -28.46 23.56 -24.24
N ARG A 8 -29.60 24.13 -23.82
CA ARG A 8 -30.01 24.14 -22.40
C ARG A 8 -30.22 22.73 -21.85
N ARG A 9 -30.80 21.80 -22.63
CA ARG A 9 -30.95 20.40 -22.23
C ARG A 9 -29.60 19.71 -22.06
N LEU A 10 -28.66 19.91 -22.99
CA LEU A 10 -27.30 19.37 -22.89
C LEU A 10 -26.57 19.88 -21.65
N VAL A 11 -26.68 21.18 -21.34
CA VAL A 11 -26.07 21.77 -20.14
C VAL A 11 -26.66 21.17 -18.87
N VAL A 12 -27.99 21.00 -18.79
CA VAL A 12 -28.64 20.38 -17.62
C VAL A 12 -28.22 18.92 -17.45
N VAL A 13 -28.19 18.13 -18.52
CA VAL A 13 -27.73 16.72 -18.47
C VAL A 13 -26.26 16.66 -18.03
N GLY A 14 -25.41 17.54 -18.56
CA GLY A 14 -24.01 17.65 -18.15
C GLY A 14 -23.85 17.98 -16.67
N MET A 15 -24.62 18.94 -16.14
CA MET A 15 -24.58 19.28 -14.71
C MET A 15 -25.05 18.13 -13.83
N VAL A 16 -26.12 17.41 -14.22
CA VAL A 16 -26.59 16.23 -13.47
C VAL A 16 -25.51 15.15 -13.46
N PHE A 17 -24.89 14.87 -14.60
CA PHE A 17 -23.81 13.89 -14.69
C PHE A 17 -22.62 14.27 -13.80
N ILE A 18 -22.16 15.53 -13.84
CA ILE A 18 -21.09 16.02 -12.97
C ILE A 18 -21.49 15.87 -11.49
N GLY A 19 -22.72 16.23 -11.12
CA GLY A 19 -23.23 16.08 -9.77
C GLY A 19 -23.20 14.62 -9.29
N LEU A 20 -23.59 13.67 -10.14
CA LEU A 20 -23.52 12.24 -9.84
C LEU A 20 -22.08 11.75 -9.67
N VAL A 21 -21.16 12.16 -10.53
CA VAL A 21 -19.73 11.79 -10.43
C VAL A 21 -19.10 12.34 -9.15
N LEU A 22 -19.36 13.60 -8.82
CA LEU A 22 -18.86 14.21 -7.59
C LEU A 22 -19.46 13.55 -6.35
N GLY A 23 -20.77 13.27 -6.35
CA GLY A 23 -21.45 12.56 -5.27
C GLY A 23 -20.89 11.15 -5.06
N ALA A 24 -20.69 10.39 -6.13
CA ALA A 24 -20.09 9.06 -6.07
C ALA A 24 -18.64 9.11 -5.57
N SER A 25 -17.84 10.08 -6.04
CA SER A 25 -16.44 10.25 -5.62
C SER A 25 -16.34 10.62 -4.14
N ALA A 26 -17.20 11.52 -3.66
CA ALA A 26 -17.27 11.89 -2.24
C ALA A 26 -17.72 10.70 -1.37
N GLY A 27 -18.76 9.97 -1.81
CA GLY A 27 -19.21 8.75 -1.12
C GLY A 27 -18.11 7.69 -1.05
N PHE A 28 -17.36 7.51 -2.12
CA PHE A 28 -16.22 6.58 -2.17
C PHE A 28 -15.09 7.00 -1.22
N TYR A 29 -14.76 8.29 -1.16
CA TYR A 29 -13.77 8.83 -0.23
C TYR A 29 -14.18 8.63 1.23
N VAL A 30 -15.44 8.90 1.57
CA VAL A 30 -16.00 8.66 2.91
C VAL A 30 -15.97 7.17 3.25
N TYR A 31 -16.28 6.30 2.30
CA TYR A 31 -16.21 4.85 2.51
C TYR A 31 -14.77 4.38 2.82
N LEU A 32 -13.78 4.81 2.04
CA LEU A 32 -12.39 4.40 2.26
C LEU A 32 -11.85 4.90 3.60
N THR A 33 -12.13 6.16 3.94
CA THR A 33 -11.66 6.75 5.21
C THR A 33 -12.40 6.17 6.41
N GLY A 34 -13.72 5.98 6.32
CA GLY A 34 -14.54 5.41 7.39
C GLY A 34 -14.27 3.93 7.66
N SER A 35 -13.92 3.15 6.64
CA SER A 35 -13.53 1.74 6.79
C SER A 35 -12.07 1.54 7.20
N GLY A 36 -11.28 2.63 7.27
CA GLY A 36 -9.82 2.55 7.45
C GLY A 36 -9.10 1.84 6.30
N ASN A 37 -9.76 1.66 5.14
CA ASN A 37 -9.27 0.89 4.00
C ASN A 37 -8.79 -0.53 4.40
N PHE A 38 -9.46 -1.13 5.41
CA PHE A 38 -9.05 -2.42 5.97
C PHE A 38 -9.51 -3.58 5.10
N HIS A 39 -8.56 -4.39 4.62
CA HIS A 39 -8.83 -5.51 3.72
C HIS A 39 -7.93 -6.72 4.00
N ILE A 40 -8.39 -7.87 3.51
CA ILE A 40 -7.69 -9.15 3.64
C ILE A 40 -6.87 -9.37 2.37
N VAL A 41 -5.55 -9.51 2.51
CA VAL A 41 -4.65 -9.88 1.41
C VAL A 41 -4.53 -11.41 1.35
N GLU A 42 -4.30 -12.04 2.50
CA GLU A 42 -4.35 -13.49 2.67
C GLU A 42 -4.96 -13.84 4.03
N GLN A 43 -6.07 -14.59 4.02
CA GLN A 43 -6.87 -14.90 5.20
C GLN A 43 -6.00 -15.50 6.32
N GLY A 44 -6.07 -14.92 7.52
CA GLY A 44 -5.34 -15.39 8.69
C GLY A 44 -3.82 -15.19 8.62
N ARG A 45 -3.30 -14.48 7.61
CA ARG A 45 -1.86 -14.27 7.43
C ARG A 45 -1.47 -12.83 7.16
N VAL A 46 -2.11 -12.16 6.20
CA VAL A 46 -1.77 -10.78 5.81
C VAL A 46 -3.03 -9.97 5.63
N TYR A 47 -3.10 -8.86 6.37
CA TYR A 47 -4.12 -7.84 6.29
C TYR A 47 -3.47 -6.53 5.86
N ARG A 48 -4.26 -5.66 5.24
CA ARG A 48 -3.85 -4.33 4.80
C ARG A 48 -4.80 -3.26 5.32
N SER A 49 -4.30 -2.06 5.59
CA SER A 49 -5.14 -0.90 5.93
C SER A 49 -4.47 0.44 5.61
N GLY A 50 -5.23 1.52 5.77
CA GLY A 50 -4.68 2.84 6.05
C GLY A 50 -4.28 2.98 7.53
N GLN A 51 -3.95 4.20 7.93
CA GLN A 51 -3.69 4.50 9.34
C GLN A 51 -4.97 4.34 10.13
N LEU A 52 -5.00 3.36 11.04
CA LEU A 52 -6.08 3.21 11.99
C LEU A 52 -5.86 4.14 13.18
N SER A 53 -6.95 4.59 13.80
CA SER A 53 -6.88 5.18 15.14
C SER A 53 -6.49 4.10 16.16
N GLY A 54 -6.00 4.49 17.34
CA GLY A 54 -5.65 3.53 18.39
C GLY A 54 -6.80 2.57 18.72
N ALA A 55 -8.03 3.08 18.85
CA ALA A 55 -9.21 2.25 19.11
C ALA A 55 -9.54 1.28 17.95
N ALA A 56 -9.42 1.73 16.70
CA ALA A 56 -9.68 0.88 15.54
C ALA A 56 -8.58 -0.19 15.38
N LEU A 57 -7.32 0.13 15.66
CA LEU A 57 -6.23 -0.84 15.68
C LEU A 57 -6.45 -1.87 16.78
N ASP A 58 -6.80 -1.43 17.99
CA ASP A 58 -7.10 -2.30 19.13
C ASP A 58 -8.22 -3.30 18.80
N GLN A 59 -9.30 -2.81 18.18
CA GLN A 59 -10.39 -3.64 17.68
C GLN A 59 -9.93 -4.62 16.59
N ALA A 60 -9.10 -4.17 15.64
CA ALA A 60 -8.59 -5.03 14.57
C ALA A 60 -7.69 -6.15 15.14
N VAL A 61 -6.84 -5.83 16.13
CA VAL A 61 -6.03 -6.81 16.84
C VAL A 61 -6.91 -7.86 17.50
N ALA A 62 -7.95 -7.44 18.23
CA ALA A 62 -8.87 -8.35 18.90
C ALA A 62 -9.68 -9.21 17.91
N SER A 63 -10.17 -8.62 16.82
CA SER A 63 -11.10 -9.27 15.89
C SER A 63 -10.41 -10.23 14.91
N TYR A 64 -9.21 -9.88 14.45
CA TYR A 64 -8.47 -10.64 13.44
C TYR A 64 -7.25 -11.37 14.02
N GLY A 65 -6.99 -11.21 15.32
CA GLY A 65 -5.85 -11.84 16.00
C GLY A 65 -4.50 -11.35 15.49
N ILE A 66 -4.40 -10.08 15.05
CA ILE A 66 -3.17 -9.50 14.51
C ILE A 66 -2.04 -9.64 15.54
N ARG A 67 -0.92 -10.24 15.13
CA ARG A 67 0.26 -10.45 15.98
C ARG A 67 1.42 -9.53 15.65
N SER A 68 1.36 -8.85 14.49
CA SER A 68 2.34 -7.83 14.13
C SER A 68 1.78 -6.73 13.24
N VAL A 69 2.39 -5.54 13.28
CA VAL A 69 2.10 -4.39 12.44
C VAL A 69 3.36 -3.99 11.68
N LEU A 70 3.25 -3.75 10.38
CA LEU A 70 4.27 -3.15 9.52
C LEU A 70 3.82 -1.75 9.09
N ASN A 71 4.45 -0.74 9.67
CA ASN A 71 4.22 0.68 9.38
C ASN A 71 5.12 1.16 8.23
N LEU A 72 4.51 1.38 7.07
CA LEU A 72 5.19 1.86 5.87
C LEU A 72 5.37 3.39 5.83
N ARG A 73 4.85 4.11 6.84
CA ARG A 73 5.08 5.55 7.00
C ARG A 73 6.45 5.84 7.60
N GLY A 74 7.02 4.87 8.32
CA GLY A 74 8.23 5.02 9.12
C GLY A 74 7.94 5.56 10.51
N ALA A 75 8.94 5.46 11.38
CA ALA A 75 8.85 5.92 12.76
C ALA A 75 8.58 7.44 12.81
N SER A 76 7.69 7.88 13.69
CA SER A 76 7.39 9.31 13.90
C SER A 76 7.06 9.63 15.37
N PRO A 77 8.02 9.46 16.31
CA PRO A 77 7.79 9.70 17.73
C PRO A 77 7.28 11.12 18.01
N GLY A 78 6.28 11.26 18.87
CA GLY A 78 5.66 12.54 19.21
C GLY A 78 4.47 12.92 18.33
N GLU A 79 4.23 12.21 17.23
CA GLU A 79 3.01 12.32 16.46
C GLU A 79 1.92 11.45 17.07
N SER A 80 0.77 12.04 17.39
CA SER A 80 -0.35 11.34 18.05
C SER A 80 -0.72 10.00 17.41
N TRP A 81 -0.81 9.93 16.08
CA TRP A 81 -1.14 8.69 15.37
C TRP A 81 -0.10 7.58 15.56
N TYR A 82 1.17 7.94 15.68
CA TYR A 82 2.28 7.00 15.84
C TYR A 82 2.39 6.55 17.29
N ASP A 83 2.30 7.51 18.22
CA ASP A 83 2.36 7.22 19.65
C ASP A 83 1.19 6.32 20.08
N ASP A 84 -0.01 6.57 19.57
CA ASP A 84 -1.19 5.72 19.78
C ASP A 84 -0.99 4.30 19.24
N GLU A 85 -0.47 4.18 18.02
CA GLU A 85 -0.21 2.88 17.38
C GLU A 85 0.82 2.05 18.16
N VAL A 86 1.92 2.69 18.59
CA VAL A 86 2.96 2.06 19.39
C VAL A 86 2.41 1.70 20.78
N ALA A 87 1.59 2.56 21.39
CA ALA A 87 0.97 2.28 22.68
C ALA A 87 0.04 1.06 22.62
N VAL A 88 -0.83 0.98 21.62
CA VAL A 88 -1.72 -0.17 21.40
C VAL A 88 -0.90 -1.43 21.11
N SER A 89 0.12 -1.33 20.25
CA SER A 89 0.98 -2.47 19.91
C SER A 89 1.67 -3.04 21.15
N ARG A 90 2.21 -2.17 22.02
CA ARG A 90 2.81 -2.57 23.30
C ARG A 90 1.79 -3.19 24.25
N ALA A 91 0.63 -2.54 24.44
CA ALA A 91 -0.42 -3.01 25.34
C ALA A 91 -0.96 -4.40 24.94
N ARG A 92 -1.00 -4.69 23.64
CA ARG A 92 -1.47 -5.96 23.10
C ARG A 92 -0.36 -6.97 22.80
N SER A 93 0.89 -6.69 23.14
CA SER A 93 2.05 -7.53 22.81
C SER A 93 2.15 -7.88 21.31
N VAL A 94 1.76 -6.92 20.46
CA VAL A 94 1.86 -7.00 19.00
C VAL A 94 3.23 -6.47 18.60
N ALA A 95 3.95 -7.25 17.79
CA ALA A 95 5.24 -6.81 17.28
C ALA A 95 5.05 -5.63 16.30
N HIS A 96 5.80 -4.56 16.47
CA HIS A 96 5.69 -3.36 15.64
C HIS A 96 6.99 -3.15 14.87
N TYR A 97 6.87 -2.98 13.55
CA TYR A 97 7.97 -2.83 12.62
C TYR A 97 7.80 -1.54 11.81
N ASP A 98 8.78 -0.65 11.88
CA ASP A 98 8.83 0.55 11.05
C ASP A 98 9.71 0.30 9.82
N TYR A 99 9.13 0.51 8.63
CA TYR A 99 9.87 0.51 7.36
C TYR A 99 9.35 1.64 6.47
N GLY A 100 9.93 2.83 6.62
CA GLY A 100 9.48 4.02 5.90
C GLY A 100 9.82 3.98 4.41
N ILE A 101 8.79 3.96 3.56
CA ILE A 101 8.92 4.20 2.11
C ILE A 101 8.14 5.44 1.70
N ASN A 102 8.59 6.12 0.64
CA ASN A 102 7.92 7.28 0.07
C ASN A 102 7.03 6.83 -1.09
N ALA A 103 5.76 7.24 -1.09
CA ALA A 103 4.79 6.85 -2.11
C ALA A 103 5.10 7.43 -3.50
N GLU A 104 5.93 8.46 -3.59
CA GLU A 104 6.29 9.16 -4.84
C GLU A 104 7.70 8.84 -5.32
N ARG A 105 8.38 7.86 -4.70
CA ARG A 105 9.73 7.44 -5.09
C ARG A 105 9.75 5.95 -5.39
N LEU A 106 10.59 5.56 -6.35
CA LEU A 106 10.81 4.16 -6.66
C LEU A 106 11.35 3.41 -5.43
N VAL A 107 10.78 2.25 -5.18
CA VAL A 107 11.28 1.24 -4.24
C VAL A 107 12.14 0.28 -5.05
N SER A 108 13.41 0.15 -4.68
CA SER A 108 14.33 -0.74 -5.39
C SER A 108 13.95 -2.21 -5.19
N VAL A 109 14.41 -3.09 -6.08
CA VAL A 109 14.24 -4.54 -5.94
C VAL A 109 14.79 -5.05 -4.61
N ALA A 110 15.95 -4.53 -4.19
CA ALA A 110 16.56 -4.89 -2.90
C ALA A 110 15.67 -4.48 -1.71
N GLN A 111 15.11 -3.27 -1.73
CA GLN A 111 14.18 -2.82 -0.69
C GLN A 111 12.89 -3.65 -0.69
N ALA A 112 12.39 -4.04 -1.86
CA ALA A 112 11.22 -4.92 -1.97
C ALA A 112 11.50 -6.28 -1.32
N GLU A 113 12.67 -6.89 -1.57
CA GLU A 113 13.11 -8.13 -0.93
C GLU A 113 13.26 -7.99 0.60
N GLU A 114 13.82 -6.88 1.08
CA GLU A 114 13.93 -6.59 2.51
C GLU A 114 12.55 -6.52 3.19
N ILE A 115 11.60 -5.82 2.57
CA ILE A 115 10.22 -5.74 3.06
C ILE A 115 9.57 -7.13 3.06
N LEU A 116 9.72 -7.90 1.99
CA LEU A 116 9.16 -9.25 1.89
C LEU A 116 9.75 -10.19 2.93
N LEU A 117 11.05 -10.07 3.22
CA LEU A 117 11.71 -10.81 4.28
C LEU A 117 11.19 -10.42 5.67
N ALA A 118 11.02 -9.11 5.92
CA ALA A 118 10.42 -8.61 7.17
C ALA A 118 9.01 -9.17 7.35
N ILE A 119 8.19 -9.14 6.30
CA ILE A 119 6.86 -9.75 6.30
C ILE A 119 7.00 -11.25 6.60
N ARG A 120 7.86 -11.99 5.90
CA ARG A 120 8.00 -13.45 6.09
C ARG A 120 8.33 -13.82 7.54
N ASN A 121 9.21 -13.07 8.19
CA ASN A 121 9.71 -13.37 9.52
C ASN A 121 8.80 -12.85 10.65
N ALA A 122 7.96 -11.86 10.37
CA ALA A 122 7.06 -11.29 11.36
C ALA A 122 5.96 -12.26 11.82
N PRO A 123 5.54 -12.20 13.11
CA PRO A 123 4.41 -12.98 13.62
C PRO A 123 3.13 -12.76 12.81
N LYS A 124 2.59 -13.83 12.23
CA LYS A 124 1.31 -13.78 11.49
C LYS A 124 0.13 -13.75 12.46
N PRO A 125 -1.08 -13.32 12.09
CA PRO A 125 -1.34 -12.46 10.97
C PRO A 125 -0.67 -11.08 11.17
N ILE A 126 -0.12 -10.54 10.08
CA ILE A 126 0.48 -9.20 10.04
C ILE A 126 -0.52 -8.21 9.45
N LEU A 127 -0.57 -7.00 10.01
CA LEU A 127 -1.24 -5.85 9.41
C LEU A 127 -0.21 -4.93 8.75
N ILE A 128 -0.36 -4.67 7.45
CA ILE A 128 0.50 -3.76 6.68
C ILE A 128 -0.26 -2.48 6.43
N HIS A 129 0.31 -1.32 6.78
CA HIS A 129 -0.38 -0.05 6.53
C HIS A 129 0.56 1.09 6.14
N CYS A 130 -0.06 2.16 5.64
CA CYS A 130 0.57 3.45 5.43
C CYS A 130 -0.39 4.56 5.89
N LYS A 131 -0.41 5.73 5.23
CA LYS A 131 -1.38 6.79 5.55
C LYS A 131 -2.80 6.44 5.09
N ALA A 132 -3.02 6.29 3.78
CA ALA A 132 -4.35 6.03 3.20
C ALA A 132 -4.63 4.54 2.96
N GLY A 133 -3.60 3.69 3.00
CA GLY A 133 -3.74 2.27 2.70
C GLY A 133 -3.83 1.97 1.20
N SER A 134 -3.60 2.96 0.34
CA SER A 134 -3.67 2.87 -1.12
C SER A 134 -2.32 2.49 -1.73
N ASP A 135 -1.34 3.39 -1.67
CA ASP A 135 -0.16 3.36 -2.56
C ASP A 135 0.93 2.43 -2.02
N ARG A 136 1.60 2.80 -0.93
CA ARG A 136 2.67 2.00 -0.30
C ARG A 136 2.15 0.65 0.18
N THR A 137 0.99 0.65 0.82
CA THR A 137 0.31 -0.58 1.23
C THR A 137 -0.05 -1.44 0.02
N GLY A 138 -0.52 -0.81 -1.07
CA GLY A 138 -0.86 -1.51 -2.32
C GLY A 138 0.35 -2.18 -2.95
N LEU A 139 1.45 -1.44 -3.08
CA LEU A 139 2.73 -1.97 -3.58
C LEU A 139 3.17 -3.18 -2.76
N VAL A 140 3.25 -3.05 -1.44
CA VAL A 140 3.73 -4.13 -0.58
C VAL A 140 2.78 -5.34 -0.59
N SER A 141 1.46 -5.11 -0.68
CA SER A 141 0.48 -6.20 -0.83
C SER A 141 0.61 -6.92 -2.18
N ALA A 142 0.84 -6.17 -3.27
CA ALA A 142 1.09 -6.73 -4.60
C ALA A 142 2.39 -7.56 -4.62
N LEU A 143 3.48 -7.02 -4.09
CA LEU A 143 4.76 -7.72 -3.95
C LEU A 143 4.58 -9.03 -3.16
N TYR A 144 3.86 -8.97 -2.04
CA TYR A 144 3.57 -10.15 -1.23
C TYR A 144 2.85 -11.23 -2.05
N LEU A 145 1.72 -10.90 -2.69
CA LEU A 145 0.95 -11.86 -3.48
C LEU A 145 1.78 -12.46 -4.62
N PHE A 146 2.53 -11.63 -5.34
CA PHE A 146 3.38 -12.10 -6.43
C PHE A 146 4.49 -13.05 -5.92
N SER A 147 5.13 -12.72 -4.79
CA SER A 147 6.12 -13.60 -4.13
C SER A 147 5.52 -14.94 -3.70
N ARG A 148 4.21 -14.99 -3.42
CA ARG A 148 3.45 -16.21 -3.11
C ARG A 148 3.02 -17.00 -4.35
N GLY A 149 3.40 -16.56 -5.55
CA GLY A 149 3.11 -17.23 -6.82
C GLY A 149 1.80 -16.80 -7.47
N VAL A 150 1.14 -15.75 -6.97
CA VAL A 150 0.00 -15.15 -7.66
C VAL A 150 0.48 -14.50 -8.95
N ASP A 151 -0.30 -14.67 -10.03
CA ASP A 151 -0.03 -14.02 -11.32
C ASP A 151 0.16 -12.50 -11.16
N ALA A 152 1.13 -11.93 -11.89
CA ALA A 152 1.53 -10.52 -11.74
C ALA A 152 0.35 -9.56 -11.95
N LYS A 153 -0.48 -9.77 -12.98
CA LYS A 153 -1.66 -8.93 -13.25
C LYS A 153 -2.72 -9.04 -12.15
N LYS A 154 -2.81 -10.21 -11.50
CA LYS A 154 -3.73 -10.39 -10.37
C LYS A 154 -3.22 -9.69 -9.12
N ALA A 155 -1.93 -9.78 -8.84
CA ALA A 155 -1.27 -9.13 -7.70
C ALA A 155 -1.28 -7.61 -7.83
N GLU A 156 -1.06 -7.08 -9.04
CA GLU A 156 -1.11 -5.66 -9.37
C GLU A 156 -2.44 -5.00 -8.98
N ARG A 157 -3.55 -5.73 -8.89
CA ARG A 157 -4.84 -5.18 -8.46
C ARG A 157 -4.86 -4.65 -7.03
N GLU A 158 -3.85 -4.97 -6.23
CA GLU A 158 -3.63 -4.33 -4.94
C GLU A 158 -3.26 -2.84 -5.06
N LEU A 159 -2.79 -2.40 -6.23
CA LEU A 159 -2.62 -1.03 -6.68
C LEU A 159 -3.79 -0.65 -7.61
N SER A 160 -4.99 -0.46 -7.06
CA SER A 160 -6.16 -0.12 -7.89
C SER A 160 -7.07 0.92 -7.25
N LEU A 161 -7.94 1.50 -8.09
CA LEU A 161 -8.95 2.46 -7.67
C LEU A 161 -9.80 1.93 -6.51
N ARG A 162 -10.01 0.60 -6.42
CA ARG A 162 -10.73 -0.06 -5.33
C ARG A 162 -10.19 0.33 -3.96
N TYR A 163 -8.89 0.53 -3.85
CA TYR A 163 -8.20 0.89 -2.61
C TYR A 163 -7.82 2.37 -2.55
N GLY A 164 -8.33 3.19 -3.47
CA GLY A 164 -8.04 4.62 -3.56
C GLY A 164 -6.69 4.97 -4.17
N HIS A 165 -6.08 4.05 -4.93
CA HIS A 165 -4.85 4.32 -5.67
C HIS A 165 -5.16 4.96 -7.03
N PHE A 166 -4.64 6.17 -7.27
CA PHE A 166 -4.90 6.97 -8.48
C PHE A 166 -3.57 7.48 -9.09
N PRO A 167 -2.81 6.61 -9.78
CA PRO A 167 -1.39 6.86 -10.11
C PRO A 167 -1.16 8.05 -11.05
N TYR A 168 -2.16 8.43 -11.84
CA TYR A 168 -2.08 9.50 -12.83
C TYR A 168 -2.85 10.78 -12.43
N LEU A 169 -3.57 10.76 -11.30
CA LEU A 169 -4.40 11.88 -10.85
C LEU A 169 -3.96 12.46 -9.51
N VAL A 170 -3.28 11.68 -8.66
CA VAL A 170 -2.91 12.09 -7.30
C VAL A 170 -1.40 11.87 -7.06
N GLY A 171 -0.63 12.94 -7.22
CA GLY A 171 0.81 12.98 -6.91
C GLY A 171 1.66 12.05 -7.79
N GLY A 172 2.96 11.96 -7.49
CA GLY A 172 3.92 11.09 -8.20
C GLY A 172 3.76 9.59 -7.89
N THR A 173 2.56 9.12 -7.55
CA THR A 173 2.31 7.79 -6.98
C THR A 173 2.44 6.65 -7.98
N GLY A 174 2.51 6.95 -9.29
CA GLY A 174 2.90 5.98 -10.33
C GLY A 174 4.27 5.33 -10.09
N ALA A 175 5.12 5.93 -9.23
CA ALA A 175 6.34 5.29 -8.76
C ALA A 175 6.08 3.94 -8.08
N MET A 176 4.92 3.72 -7.47
CA MET A 176 4.57 2.44 -6.85
C MET A 176 4.31 1.36 -7.91
N ASP A 177 3.59 1.67 -8.98
CA ASP A 177 3.37 0.77 -10.11
C ASP A 177 4.69 0.41 -10.79
N ASP A 178 5.52 1.42 -11.06
CA ASP A 178 6.84 1.24 -11.67
C ASP A 178 7.74 0.37 -10.79
N SER A 179 7.67 0.53 -9.46
CA SER A 179 8.41 -0.32 -8.51
C SER A 179 7.94 -1.77 -8.55
N PHE A 180 6.63 -2.01 -8.65
CA PHE A 180 6.08 -3.35 -8.77
C PHE A 180 6.51 -4.00 -10.09
N HIS A 181 6.44 -3.28 -11.21
CA HIS A 181 6.88 -3.79 -12.52
C HIS A 181 8.37 -4.08 -12.56
N ALA A 182 9.20 -3.21 -11.97
CA ALA A 182 10.63 -3.44 -11.86
C ALA A 182 10.94 -4.74 -11.09
N TYR A 183 10.26 -4.96 -9.96
CA TYR A 183 10.40 -6.17 -9.16
C TYR A 183 9.97 -7.44 -9.92
N VAL A 184 8.81 -7.39 -10.59
CA VAL A 184 8.30 -8.51 -11.40
C VAL A 184 9.27 -8.82 -12.54
N GLY A 185 9.76 -7.81 -13.24
CA GLY A 185 10.72 -7.96 -14.33
C GLY A 185 12.00 -8.64 -13.86
N ASP A 186 12.61 -8.15 -12.78
CA ASP A 186 13.80 -8.74 -12.18
C ASP A 186 13.58 -10.19 -11.73
N SER A 187 12.47 -10.46 -11.05
CA SER A 187 12.10 -11.81 -10.57
C SER A 187 11.95 -12.82 -11.71
N LEU A 188 11.40 -12.40 -12.85
CA LEU A 188 11.21 -13.25 -14.02
C LEU A 188 12.53 -13.50 -14.77
N LEU A 189 13.42 -12.52 -14.82
CA LEU A 189 14.76 -12.69 -15.41
C LEU A 189 15.60 -13.70 -14.62
N HIS A 190 15.57 -13.63 -13.30
CA HIS A 190 16.26 -14.60 -12.42
C HIS A 190 15.67 -16.02 -12.55
N LYS A 191 14.34 -16.16 -12.65
CA LYS A 191 13.69 -17.47 -12.84
C LYS A 191 13.98 -18.12 -14.20
N THR A 192 14.25 -17.32 -15.23
CA THR A 192 14.51 -17.81 -16.59
C THR A 192 15.99 -18.06 -16.89
N GLY A 193 16.87 -17.95 -15.88
CA GLY A 193 18.31 -18.23 -16.03
C GLY A 193 19.07 -17.21 -16.87
N ARG A 194 18.46 -16.07 -17.22
CA ARG A 194 19.14 -14.97 -17.91
C ARG A 194 19.73 -14.01 -16.89
N THR A 195 20.85 -14.42 -16.29
CA THR A 195 21.68 -13.52 -15.49
C THR A 195 22.42 -12.55 -16.43
N PHE A 196 21.94 -11.31 -16.57
CA PHE A 196 22.76 -10.25 -17.13
C PHE A 196 23.66 -9.69 -16.03
N GLY A 197 24.92 -10.11 -16.03
CA GLY A 197 26.03 -9.42 -15.36
C GLY A 197 26.01 -9.52 -13.84
N ALA A 198 26.97 -10.27 -13.30
CA ALA A 198 27.39 -10.13 -11.90
C ALA A 198 27.66 -8.64 -11.60
N PHE A 199 26.93 -8.08 -10.63
CA PHE A 199 27.37 -6.85 -9.98
C PHE A 199 28.70 -7.13 -9.26
N PRO A 200 29.73 -6.29 -9.41
CA PRO A 200 30.99 -6.53 -8.74
C PRO A 200 30.81 -6.38 -7.23
N THR A 201 31.04 -7.47 -6.49
CA THR A 201 31.46 -7.40 -5.09
C THR A 201 32.74 -6.57 -5.04
N ARG A 202 32.62 -5.29 -4.68
CA ARG A 202 33.76 -4.44 -4.35
C ARG A 202 33.68 -4.02 -2.88
N VAL A 203 34.45 -4.75 -2.08
CA VAL A 203 35.36 -4.26 -1.03
C VAL A 203 34.78 -3.20 -0.08
N LEU A 204 34.46 -3.62 1.14
CA LEU A 204 34.81 -2.85 2.34
C LEU A 204 35.67 -3.75 3.25
N GLN A 205 36.94 -3.83 2.86
CA GLN A 205 38.03 -4.20 3.75
C GLN A 205 38.67 -2.90 4.21
N GLY A 206 38.67 -2.66 5.52
CA GLY A 206 39.59 -1.73 6.17
C GLY A 206 39.03 -0.35 6.50
N GLN A 207 38.62 -0.17 7.75
CA GLN A 207 38.95 1.05 8.49
C GLN A 207 39.13 0.72 9.98
N GLN A 208 40.35 0.28 10.32
CA GLN A 208 41.01 0.70 11.57
C GLN A 208 41.75 1.97 11.20
N ILE A 209 41.36 3.13 11.75
CA ILE A 209 42.09 3.93 12.77
C ILE A 209 41.08 4.92 13.36
#